data_AF-A0A0J7KLY5-F1
#
_entry.id   AF-A0A0J7KLY5-F1
#
_cell.length_a   1.000
_cell.length_b   1.000
_cell.length_c   1.000
_cell.angle_alpha   90.00
_cell.angle_beta   90.00
_cell.angle_gamma   90.00
#
_symmetry.space_group_name_H-M   'P 1'
#
loop_
_entity.id
_entity.type
_entity.pdbx_description
1 polymer ?
#
loop_
_entity_poly.entity_id
_entity_poly.type
_entity_poly.pdbx_seq_one_letter_code
_entity_poly.pdbx_strand_id
1 'polypeptide(L)'
;MRVMQVPLKILTMAGCWPPVSWSSLCKQAVYNAYTIFITLLLFTFMLPQLMDIILNVDNPDEFTDTLYIMLAMVIACCKMLSLVMNRKNIKILTDALIEKPFRPLEPDEIEIQQKFGNIIQ
;
A
#
# COMPACT_ATOMS: atom_id res chain seq x y z
N MET A 1 -4.22 0.06 16.93
CA MET A 1 -3.77 1.47 16.80
C MET A 1 -4.72 2.22 15.86
N ARG A 2 -5.50 3.20 16.35
CA ARG A 2 -6.55 3.89 15.56
C ARG A 2 -5.99 4.62 14.33
N VAL A 3 -4.80 5.18 14.47
CA VAL A 3 -4.06 5.92 13.41
C VAL A 3 -3.82 5.08 12.15
N MET A 4 -3.49 3.79 12.29
CA MET A 4 -3.22 2.92 11.15
C MET A 4 -4.49 2.45 10.43
N GLN A 5 -5.70 2.68 10.97
CA GLN A 5 -6.93 2.18 10.36
C GLN A 5 -7.20 2.80 8.99
N VAL A 6 -6.96 4.11 8.81
CA VAL A 6 -7.20 4.80 7.54
C VAL A 6 -6.20 4.32 6.46
N PRO A 7 -4.87 4.36 6.68
CA PRO A 7 -3.91 3.80 5.74
C PRO A 7 -4.17 2.33 5.37
N LEU A 8 -4.49 1.49 6.36
CA LEU A 8 -4.78 0.07 6.11
C LEU A 8 -6.05 -0.12 5.26
N LYS A 9 -7.10 0.68 5.47
CA LYS A 9 -8.30 0.66 4.61
C LYS A 9 -8.00 1.07 3.17
N ILE A 10 -7.20 2.13 2.98
CA ILE A 10 -6.76 2.56 1.64
C ILE A 10 -5.95 1.45 0.98
N LEU A 11 -5.03 0.82 1.71
CA LEU A 11 -4.25 -0.31 1.21
C LEU A 11 -5.13 -1.53 0.91
N THR A 12 -6.21 -1.76 1.66
CA THR A 12 -7.19 -2.80 1.34
C THR A 12 -7.90 -2.51 0.02
N MET A 13 -8.35 -1.27 -0.19
CA MET A 13 -8.97 -0.87 -1.44
C MET A 13 -8.01 -0.99 -2.63
N ALA A 14 -6.75 -0.57 -2.45
CA ALA A 14 -5.70 -0.69 -3.44
C ALA A 14 -5.25 -2.15 -3.70
N GLY A 15 -5.82 -3.15 -3.01
CA GLY A 15 -5.42 -4.55 -3.18
C GLY A 15 -4.11 -4.90 -2.48
N CYS A 16 -3.54 -4.00 -1.69
CA CYS A 16 -2.26 -4.14 -0.97
C CYS A 16 -2.36 -4.76 0.42
N TRP A 17 -3.53 -4.77 1.07
CA TRP A 17 -3.64 -5.26 2.44
C TRP A 17 -4.95 -6.02 2.71
N PRO A 18 -4.92 -7.34 3.02
CA PRO A 18 -6.15 -8.07 3.30
C PRO A 18 -6.81 -7.56 4.59
N PRO A 19 -8.15 -7.45 4.62
CA PRO A 19 -8.85 -7.03 5.83
C PRO A 19 -8.68 -8.08 6.94
N VAL A 20 -8.36 -7.60 8.16
CA VAL A 20 -8.05 -8.45 9.34
C VAL A 20 -9.20 -9.40 9.70
N SER A 21 -10.45 -9.05 9.35
CA SER A 21 -11.65 -9.85 9.61
C SER A 21 -11.76 -11.16 8.80
N TRP A 22 -10.86 -11.41 7.83
CA TRP A 22 -11.01 -12.51 6.86
C TRP A 22 -10.02 -13.65 7.16
N SER A 23 -10.33 -14.47 8.17
CA SER A 23 -9.49 -15.61 8.60
C SER A 23 -9.70 -16.90 7.79
N SER A 24 -10.80 -17.02 7.03
CA SER A 24 -11.08 -18.23 6.26
C SER A 24 -10.21 -18.32 5.00
N LEU A 25 -9.71 -19.53 4.70
CA LEU A 25 -8.88 -19.81 3.52
C LEU A 25 -9.51 -19.34 2.20
N CYS A 26 -10.83 -19.51 2.03
CA CYS A 26 -11.55 -19.07 0.83
C CYS A 26 -11.48 -17.55 0.63
N LYS A 27 -11.77 -16.77 1.68
CA LYS A 27 -11.67 -15.30 1.65
C LYS A 27 -10.25 -14.81 1.34
N GLN A 28 -9.23 -15.50 1.88
CA GLN A 28 -7.84 -15.18 1.59
C GLN A 28 -7.47 -15.46 0.13
N ALA A 29 -7.95 -16.58 -0.43
CA ALA A 29 -7.75 -16.91 -1.83
C ALA A 29 -8.39 -15.87 -2.77
N VAL A 30 -9.64 -15.47 -2.49
CA VAL A 30 -10.35 -14.41 -3.24
C VAL A 30 -9.57 -13.09 -3.19
N TYR A 31 -9.10 -12.68 -2.01
CA TYR A 31 -8.35 -11.44 -1.87
C TYR A 31 -6.97 -11.50 -2.55
N ASN A 32 -6.32 -12.67 -2.56
CA ASN A 32 -5.08 -12.86 -3.31
C ASN A 32 -5.33 -12.78 -4.82
N ALA A 33 -6.41 -13.37 -5.33
CA ALA A 33 -6.80 -13.23 -6.73
C ALA A 33 -7.08 -11.76 -7.08
N TYR A 34 -7.79 -11.03 -6.22
CA TYR A 34 -7.99 -9.58 -6.35
C TYR A 34 -6.67 -8.80 -6.35
N THR A 35 -5.75 -9.11 -5.44
CA THR A 35 -4.40 -8.49 -5.39
C THR A 35 -3.66 -8.70 -6.71
N ILE A 36 -3.65 -9.93 -7.24
CA ILE A 36 -3.01 -10.26 -8.51
C ILE A 36 -3.65 -9.48 -9.66
N PHE A 37 -4.99 -9.45 -9.70
CA PHE A 37 -5.72 -8.71 -10.72
C PHE A 37 -5.40 -7.21 -10.73
N ILE A 38 -5.43 -6.54 -9.58
CA ILE A 38 -5.08 -5.11 -9.47
C ILE A 38 -3.61 -4.88 -9.87
N THR A 39 -2.71 -5.77 -9.44
CA THR A 39 -1.29 -5.68 -9.81
C THR A 39 -1.11 -5.81 -11.33
N LEU A 40 -1.78 -6.77 -11.97
CA LEU A 40 -1.75 -6.94 -13.42
C LEU A 40 -2.29 -5.71 -14.16
N LEU A 41 -3.42 -5.14 -13.72
CA LEU A 41 -3.97 -3.91 -14.30
C LEU A 41 -2.96 -2.76 -14.26
N LEU A 42 -2.29 -2.59 -13.12
CA LEU A 42 -1.27 -1.56 -12.94
C LEU A 42 -0.07 -1.78 -13.88
N PHE A 43 0.37 -3.02 -14.07
CA PHE A 43 1.41 -3.36 -15.05
C PHE A 43 0.95 -3.15 -16.50
N THR A 44 -0.31 -3.46 -16.83
CA THR A 44 -0.84 -3.21 -18.18
C THR A 44 -0.82 -1.72 -18.52
N PHE A 45 -1.05 -0.84 -17.54
CA PHE A 45 -1.01 0.61 -17.74
C PHE A 45 0.39 1.15 -18.09
N MET A 46 1.46 0.39 -17.83
CA MET A 46 2.82 0.74 -18.25
C MET A 46 3.03 0.59 -19.76
N LEU A 47 2.33 -0.35 -20.40
CA LEU A 47 2.58 -0.70 -21.80
C LEU A 47 2.27 0.42 -22.79
N PRO A 48 1.14 1.15 -22.67
CA PRO A 48 0.86 2.31 -23.53
C PRO A 48 1.94 3.40 -23.44
N GLN A 49 2.43 3.69 -22.23
CA GLN A 49 3.48 4.70 -22.03
C GLN A 49 4.80 4.28 -22.69
N LEU A 50 5.11 2.99 -22.65
CA LEU A 50 6.28 2.43 -23.34
C LEU A 50 6.13 2.51 -24.86
N MET A 51 4.95 2.20 -25.38
CA MET A 51 4.67 2.32 -26.81
C MET A 51 4.72 3.77 -27.29
N ASP A 52 4.22 4.71 -26.49
CA ASP A 52 4.25 6.15 -26.82
C ASP A 52 5.68 6.67 -26.95
N ILE A 53 6.57 6.33 -26.01
CA ILE A 53 8.00 6.69 -26.09
C ILE A 53 8.69 6.08 -27.32
N ILE A 54 8.36 4.83 -27.67
CA ILE A 54 9.05 4.12 -28.75
C ILE A 54 8.55 4.52 -30.14
N LEU A 55 7.24 4.75 -30.28
CA LEU A 55 6.57 4.83 -31.59
C LEU A 55 6.09 6.23 -31.96
N ASN A 56 5.90 7.13 -30.99
CA ASN A 56 5.10 8.34 -31.18
C ASN A 56 5.85 9.63 -30.79
N VAL A 57 7.10 9.52 -30.34
CA VAL A 57 7.86 10.66 -29.83
C VAL A 57 8.54 11.41 -30.97
N ASP A 58 8.07 12.62 -31.27
CA ASP A 58 8.57 13.42 -32.38
C ASP A 58 9.56 14.51 -31.92
N ASN A 59 9.50 14.93 -30.65
CA ASN A 59 10.37 15.96 -30.08
C ASN A 59 10.81 15.64 -28.64
N PRO A 60 11.91 16.24 -28.15
CA PRO A 60 12.46 15.94 -26.83
C PRO A 60 11.58 16.39 -25.66
N ASP A 61 10.69 17.36 -25.86
CA ASP A 61 9.79 17.84 -24.81
C ASP A 61 8.70 16.80 -24.53
N GLU A 62 8.05 16.29 -25.58
CA GLU A 62 7.08 15.17 -25.50
C GLU A 62 7.72 13.91 -24.91
N PHE A 63 8.96 13.61 -25.28
CA PHE A 63 9.71 12.51 -24.68
C PHE A 63 9.86 12.66 -23.18
N THR A 64 10.23 13.86 -22.73
CA THR A 64 10.46 14.14 -21.31
C THR A 64 9.17 14.05 -20.51
N ASP A 65 8.06 14.55 -21.06
CA ASP A 65 6.74 14.47 -20.44
C ASP A 65 6.25 13.01 -20.29
N THR A 66 6.31 12.22 -21.37
CA THR A 66 5.91 10.81 -21.30
C THR A 66 6.85 10.00 -20.40
N LEU A 67 8.16 10.26 -20.44
CA LEU A 67 9.15 9.62 -19.56
C LEU A 67 8.88 9.92 -18.09
N TYR A 68 8.52 11.17 -17.75
CA TYR A 68 8.19 11.55 -16.37
C TYR A 68 7.02 10.74 -15.83
N ILE A 69 5.94 10.61 -16.61
CA ILE A 69 4.76 9.82 -16.22
C ILE A 69 5.13 8.33 -16.10
N MET A 70 5.92 7.81 -17.04
CA MET A 70 6.41 6.43 -16.99
C MET A 70 7.20 6.14 -15.72
N LEU A 71 8.14 7.02 -15.34
CA LEU A 71 8.93 6.87 -14.12
C LEU A 71 8.05 6.87 -12.87
N ALA A 72 7.05 7.76 -12.80
CA ALA A 72 6.09 7.78 -11.70
C ALA A 72 5.32 6.46 -11.57
N MET A 73 4.92 5.87 -12.71
CA MET A 73 4.25 4.58 -12.73
C MET A 73 5.18 3.43 -12.35
N VAL A 74 6.45 3.42 -12.77
CA VAL A 74 7.46 2.45 -12.29
C VAL A 74 7.58 2.50 -10.77
N ILE A 75 7.65 3.71 -10.20
CA ILE A 75 7.72 3.89 -8.74
C ILE A 75 6.46 3.33 -8.07
N ALA A 76 5.28 3.56 -8.66
CA ALA A 76 4.02 2.99 -8.15
C ALA A 76 4.05 1.45 -8.18
N CYS A 77 4.49 0.82 -9.28
CA CYS A 77 4.68 -0.63 -9.40
C CYS A 77 5.62 -1.16 -8.31
N CYS A 78 6.78 -0.53 -8.13
CA CYS A 78 7.77 -0.90 -7.12
C CYS A 78 7.19 -0.81 -5.70
N LYS A 79 6.43 0.24 -5.39
CA LYS A 79 5.75 0.41 -4.10
C LYS A 79 4.70 -0.68 -3.90
N MET A 80 3.88 -0.96 -4.90
CA MET A 80 2.85 -2.01 -4.85
C MET A 80 3.48 -3.39 -4.58
N LEU A 81 4.51 -3.76 -5.34
CA LEU A 81 5.23 -5.02 -5.13
C LEU A 81 5.87 -5.08 -3.75
N SER A 82 6.56 -4.01 -3.34
CA SER A 82 7.20 -3.92 -2.03
C SER A 82 6.20 -4.09 -0.88
N LEU A 83 5.02 -3.47 -0.98
CA LEU A 83 3.93 -3.63 -0.01
C LEU A 83 3.41 -5.06 0.01
N VAL A 84 3.21 -5.69 -1.15
CA VAL A 84 2.72 -7.07 -1.27
C VAL A 84 3.71 -8.08 -0.70
N MET A 85 5.00 -7.94 -1.03
CA MET A 85 6.06 -8.83 -0.55
C MET A 85 6.29 -8.69 0.96
N ASN A 86 6.21 -7.47 1.49
CA ASN A 86 6.48 -7.21 2.91
C ASN A 86 5.24 -7.29 3.80
N ARG A 87 4.09 -7.78 3.32
CA ARG A 87 2.83 -7.86 4.12
C ARG A 87 3.03 -8.54 5.47
N LYS A 88 3.77 -9.65 5.50
CA LYS A 88 4.03 -10.39 6.74
C LYS A 88 4.86 -9.56 7.72
N ASN A 89 5.90 -8.87 7.23
CA ASN A 89 6.78 -8.05 8.05
C ASN A 89 6.04 -6.82 8.61
N ILE A 90 5.23 -6.15 7.79
CA ILE A 90 4.38 -5.03 8.21
C ILE A 90 3.37 -5.51 9.27
N LYS A 91 2.82 -6.72 9.12
CA LYS A 91 1.89 -7.28 10.10
C LYS A 91 2.58 -7.51 11.44
N ILE A 92 3.74 -8.17 11.43
CA ILE A 92 4.56 -8.39 12.64
C ILE A 92 4.89 -7.07 13.32
N LEU A 93 5.31 -6.06 12.56
CA LEU A 93 5.60 -4.72 13.11
C LEU A 93 4.36 -4.07 13.72
N THR A 94 3.21 -4.16 13.04
CA THR A 94 1.95 -3.58 13.52
C THR A 94 1.45 -4.28 14.78
N ASP A 95 1.57 -5.61 14.85
CA ASP A 95 1.19 -6.41 16.01
C ASP A 95 2.13 -6.09 17.18
N ALA A 96 3.44 -6.00 16.94
CA ALA A 96 4.44 -5.63 17.97
C ALA A 96 4.14 -4.26 18.61
N LEU A 97 3.69 -3.27 17.84
CA LEU A 97 3.34 -1.94 18.34
C LEU A 97 2.10 -1.92 19.28
N ILE A 98 1.32 -3.00 19.31
CA ILE A 98 0.12 -3.13 20.17
C ILE A 98 0.39 -4.08 21.35
N GLU A 99 1.42 -4.92 21.23
CA GLU A 99 1.86 -5.86 22.25
C GLU A 99 2.95 -5.28 23.17
N LYS A 100 3.36 -6.05 24.19
CA LYS A 100 4.51 -5.66 25.03
C LYS A 100 5.79 -5.68 24.18
N PRO A 101 6.70 -4.69 24.30
CA PRO A 101 6.78 -3.66 25.33
C PRO A 101 6.05 -2.34 25.04
N PHE A 102 5.42 -2.18 23.86
CA PHE A 102 4.89 -0.89 23.39
C PHE A 102 3.45 -0.59 23.81
N ARG A 103 2.79 -1.56 24.45
CA ARG A 103 1.47 -1.37 25.05
C ARG A 103 1.59 -0.45 26.28
N PRO A 104 0.76 0.60 26.40
CA PRO A 104 0.75 1.44 27.60
C PRO A 104 0.40 0.61 28.84
N LEU A 105 1.17 0.79 29.90
CA LEU A 105 0.96 0.14 31.20
C LEU A 105 0.71 1.16 32.30
N GLU A 106 1.38 2.31 32.23
CA GLU A 106 1.26 3.35 33.23
C GLU A 106 0.11 4.34 32.90
N PRO A 107 -0.54 4.92 33.93
CA PRO A 107 -1.62 5.88 33.72
C PRO A 107 -1.18 7.08 32.88
N ASP A 108 0.07 7.53 33.05
CA ASP A 108 0.64 8.65 32.29
C ASP A 108 0.78 8.30 30.79
N GLU A 109 1.18 7.06 30.46
CA GLU A 109 1.25 6.57 29.08
C GLU A 109 -0.14 6.47 28.44
N ILE A 110 -1.14 6.05 29.21
CA ILE A 110 -2.54 5.99 28.76
C ILE A 110 -3.05 7.40 28.47
N GLU A 111 -2.74 8.38 29.33
CA GLU A 111 -3.14 9.79 29.13
C GLU A 111 -2.51 10.35 27.85
N ILE A 112 -1.20 10.13 27.63
CA ILE A 112 -0.50 10.52 26.42
C ILE A 112 -1.16 9.88 25.19
N GLN A 113 -1.43 8.57 25.23
CA GLN A 113 -2.03 7.86 24.10
C GLN A 113 -3.46 8.35 23.80
N GLN A 114 -4.25 8.69 24.82
CA GLN A 114 -5.58 9.27 24.63
C GLN A 114 -5.51 10.69 24.06
N LYS A 115 -4.57 11.51 24.56
CA LYS A 115 -4.34 12.87 24.09
C LYS A 115 -4.01 12.90 22.60
N PHE A 116 -3.06 12.08 22.15
CA PHE A 116 -2.65 12.05 20.74
C PHE A 116 -3.52 11.15 19.86
N GLY A 117 -4.15 10.12 20.42
CA GLY A 117 -5.02 9.20 19.68
C GLY A 117 -6.31 9.85 19.15
N ASN A 118 -6.72 10.98 19.72
CA ASN A 118 -7.90 11.74 19.29
C ASN A 118 -7.56 12.90 18.33
N ILE A 119 -6.29 13.29 18.19
CA ILE A 119 -5.86 14.41 17.33
C ILE A 119 -5.76 14.00 15.85
N ILE A 120 -5.53 12.72 15.56
CA ILE A 120 -5.26 12.20 14.21
C ILE A 120 -6.58 11.77 13.52
N GLN A 121 -7.60 12.64 13.56
CA GLN A 121 -8.88 12.42 12.90
C GLN A 121 -8.93 13.05 11.50
#